data_AF-X1JWJ4-F1
#
_entry.id   AF-X1JWJ4-F1
#
_cell.length_a   1.000
_cell.length_b   1.000
_cell.length_c   1.000
_cell.angle_alpha   90.00
_cell.angle_beta   90.00
_cell.angle_gamma   90.00
#
_symmetry.space_group_name_H-M   'P 1'
#
loop_
_entity.id
_entity.type
_entity.pdbx_description
1 polymer ?
#
loop_
_entity_poly.entity_id
_entity_poly.type
_entity_poly.pdbx_seq_one_letter_code
_entity_poly.pdbx_strand_id
1 'polypeptide(L)'
;KLKEAGSKTYVFIGPILPFFTEWKKIISSTKKFADLYMFENLNITGTVWSYVKNWLGEKHPSLLEEYEHIYFTKNNYWDKVEEEIELFCIEQKVNFRIYFHHGK
;
A
#
# COMPACT_ATOMS: atom_id res chain seq x y z
N LYS A 1 21.06 6.62 12.35
CA LYS A 1 20.79 7.40 13.59
C LYS A 1 19.85 6.69 14.57
N LEU A 2 18.57 6.41 14.25
CA LEU A 2 17.65 5.74 15.21
C LEU A 2 17.93 4.24 15.40
N LYS A 3 18.15 3.50 14.31
CA LYS A 3 18.50 2.07 14.35
C LYS A 3 19.84 1.80 15.03
N GLU A 4 20.83 2.66 14.78
CA GLU A 4 22.16 2.61 15.42
C GLU A 4 22.09 2.83 16.93
N ALA A 5 21.06 3.53 17.42
CA ALA A 5 20.81 3.75 18.84
C ALA A 5 20.03 2.59 19.52
N GLY A 6 19.83 1.46 18.83
CA GLY A 6 19.16 0.26 19.39
C GLY A 6 17.63 0.32 19.43
N SER A 7 17.01 1.36 18.87
CA SER A 7 15.56 1.46 18.77
C SER A 7 15.04 0.64 17.58
N LYS A 8 14.00 -0.18 17.80
CA LYS A 8 13.29 -0.85 16.70
C LYS A 8 12.62 0.18 15.81
N THR A 9 12.88 0.10 14.51
CA THR A 9 12.37 1.02 13.49
C THR A 9 11.40 0.31 12.56
N TYR A 10 10.37 1.02 12.12
CA TYR A 10 9.44 0.51 11.13
C TYR A 10 9.15 1.55 10.05
N VAL A 11 8.74 1.07 8.88
CA VAL A 11 8.22 1.90 7.79
C VAL A 11 6.77 1.48 7.57
N PHE A 12 5.86 2.45 7.69
CA PHE A 12 4.45 2.27 7.39
C PHE A 12 4.17 2.77 5.97
N ILE A 13 3.68 1.89 5.10
CA ILE A 13 3.37 2.13 3.69
C ILE A 13 1.86 2.03 3.55
N GLY A 14 1.17 3.16 3.76
CA GLY A 14 -0.28 3.19 3.82
C GLY A 14 -0.84 4.62 3.85
N PRO A 15 -2.02 4.85 3.26
CA PRO A 15 -2.74 3.91 2.40
C PRO A 15 -2.02 3.74 1.05
N ILE A 16 -1.91 2.50 0.58
CA ILE A 16 -1.44 2.20 -0.78
C ILE A 16 -2.50 2.69 -1.77
N LEU A 17 -2.09 3.59 -2.65
CA LEU A 17 -2.89 4.07 -3.76
C LEU A 17 -2.57 3.23 -4.99
N PRO A 18 -3.57 2.53 -5.58
CA PRO A 18 -3.40 1.80 -6.83
C PRO A 18 -2.66 2.64 -7.89
N PHE A 19 -1.65 2.07 -8.53
CA PHE A 19 -0.85 2.70 -9.59
C PHE A 19 0.03 3.90 -9.18
N PHE A 20 -0.08 4.44 -7.96
CA PHE A 20 0.74 5.57 -7.49
C PHE A 20 1.82 5.18 -6.49
N THR A 21 1.51 4.27 -5.55
CA THR A 21 2.45 3.93 -4.48
C THR A 21 3.51 2.94 -4.95
N GLU A 22 4.74 3.40 -5.18
CA GLU A 22 5.91 2.57 -5.54
C GLU A 22 6.49 1.79 -4.33
N TRP A 23 5.70 0.94 -3.67
CA TRP A 23 6.07 0.28 -2.40
C TRP A 23 7.37 -0.55 -2.48
N LYS A 24 7.66 -1.21 -3.62
CA LYS A 24 8.93 -1.93 -3.84
C LYS A 24 10.16 -1.03 -3.76
N LYS A 25 10.05 0.19 -4.31
CA LYS A 25 11.12 1.19 -4.32
C LYS A 25 11.34 1.78 -2.93
N ILE A 26 10.26 1.99 -2.17
CA ILE A 26 10.33 2.37 -0.76
C ILE A 26 11.16 1.34 0.00
N ILE A 27 10.76 0.06 -0.01
CA ILE A 27 11.50 -1.03 0.66
C ILE A 27 12.97 -1.06 0.23
N SER A 28 13.23 -1.00 -1.07
CA SER A 28 14.60 -1.09 -1.60
C SER A 28 15.49 0.07 -1.09
N SER A 29 14.91 1.26 -0.95
CA SER A 29 15.59 2.45 -0.46
C SER A 29 15.71 2.46 1.07
N THR A 30 14.79 1.81 1.78
CA THR A 30 14.66 1.92 3.24
C THR A 30 15.17 0.71 4.02
N LYS A 31 15.41 -0.44 3.38
CA LYS A 31 15.75 -1.71 4.07
C LYS A 31 17.01 -1.67 4.92
N LYS A 32 17.92 -0.73 4.66
CA LYS A 32 19.13 -0.56 5.49
C LYS A 32 18.81 0.03 6.87
N PHE A 33 17.69 0.71 7.03
CA PHE A 33 17.36 1.47 8.24
C PHE A 33 15.99 1.16 8.85
N ALA A 34 15.26 0.19 8.30
CA ALA A 34 14.01 -0.32 8.85
C ALA A 34 14.18 -1.75 9.37
N ASP A 35 13.47 -2.10 10.45
CA ASP A 35 13.43 -3.46 11.00
C ASP A 35 12.12 -4.19 10.67
N LEU A 36 11.08 -3.44 10.33
CA LEU A 36 9.74 -3.93 10.02
C LEU A 36 9.05 -3.04 8.99
N TYR A 37 8.31 -3.65 8.07
CA TYR A 37 7.41 -2.96 7.15
C TYR A 37 5.95 -3.26 7.50
N MET A 38 5.10 -2.25 7.40
CA MET A 38 3.67 -2.38 7.58
C MET A 38 2.97 -1.83 6.34
N PHE A 39 1.96 -2.54 5.85
CA PHE A 39 1.24 -2.16 4.64
C PHE A 39 -0.24 -2.02 4.94
N GLU A 40 -0.88 -0.99 4.38
CA GLU A 40 -2.32 -0.74 4.49
C GLU A 40 -2.85 -0.39 3.09
N ASN A 41 -3.98 -0.98 2.70
CA ASN A 41 -4.64 -0.63 1.45
C ASN A 41 -5.51 0.62 1.62
N LEU A 42 -5.73 1.37 0.53
CA LEU A 42 -6.67 2.48 0.56
C LEU A 42 -8.09 1.97 0.90
N ASN A 43 -8.63 2.46 2.00
CA ASN A 43 -10.01 2.25 2.42
C ASN A 43 -10.89 3.40 1.91
N ILE A 44 -11.87 3.10 1.07
CA ILE A 44 -12.76 4.11 0.43
C ILE A 44 -14.08 4.34 1.19
N THR A 45 -14.23 3.82 2.40
CA THR A 45 -15.46 3.95 3.20
C THR A 45 -15.83 5.42 3.50
N GLY A 46 -17.12 5.66 3.73
CA GLY A 46 -17.63 6.99 4.06
C GLY A 46 -17.39 7.99 2.93
N THR A 47 -16.84 9.16 3.26
CA THR A 47 -16.61 10.24 2.29
C THR A 47 -15.32 10.08 1.49
N VAL A 48 -14.47 9.08 1.80
CA VAL A 48 -13.14 8.93 1.17
C VAL A 48 -13.28 8.68 -0.32
N TRP A 49 -14.22 7.84 -0.75
CA TRP A 49 -14.47 7.60 -2.18
C TRP A 49 -14.72 8.90 -2.95
N SER A 50 -15.56 9.80 -2.45
CA SER A 50 -15.88 11.06 -3.14
C SER A 50 -14.66 11.94 -3.35
N TYR A 51 -13.76 12.02 -2.36
CA TYR A 51 -12.52 12.77 -2.49
C TYR A 51 -11.56 12.13 -3.49
N VAL A 52 -11.40 10.80 -3.44
CA VAL A 52 -10.56 10.06 -4.39
C VAL A 52 -11.10 10.22 -5.82
N LYS A 53 -12.41 10.05 -6.01
CA LYS A 53 -13.08 10.21 -7.31
C LYS A 53 -12.89 11.61 -7.89
N ASN A 54 -13.09 12.67 -7.09
CA ASN A 54 -12.90 14.04 -7.54
C ASN A 54 -11.44 14.31 -7.93
N TRP A 55 -10.50 13.89 -7.07
CA TRP A 55 -9.07 14.05 -7.35
C TRP A 55 -8.63 13.29 -8.61
N LEU A 56 -9.09 12.04 -8.80
CA LEU A 56 -8.85 11.27 -10.02
C LEU A 56 -9.46 11.98 -11.24
N GLY A 57 -10.72 12.42 -11.17
CA GLY A 57 -11.37 13.12 -12.27
C GLY A 57 -10.64 14.40 -12.71
N GLU A 58 -10.07 15.13 -11.76
CA GLU A 58 -9.33 16.37 -12.04
C GLU A 58 -7.88 16.15 -12.50
N LYS A 59 -7.17 15.17 -11.93
CA LYS A 59 -5.71 15.02 -12.09
C LYS A 59 -5.31 13.80 -12.91
N HIS A 60 -6.09 12.73 -12.84
CA HIS A 60 -5.77 11.42 -13.41
C HIS A 60 -7.03 10.74 -13.99
N PRO A 61 -7.75 11.39 -14.92
CA PRO A 61 -9.07 10.92 -15.36
C PRO A 61 -9.03 9.52 -15.98
N SER A 62 -7.90 9.13 -16.58
CA SER A 62 -7.70 7.79 -17.15
C SER A 62 -7.67 6.66 -16.10
N LEU A 63 -7.47 6.98 -14.81
CA LEU A 63 -7.44 5.99 -13.73
C LEU A 63 -8.76 5.87 -12.98
N LEU A 64 -9.74 6.73 -13.27
CA LEU A 64 -11.03 6.71 -12.58
C LEU A 64 -11.74 5.37 -12.78
N GLU A 65 -11.80 4.88 -14.02
CA GLU A 65 -12.43 3.60 -14.35
C GLU A 65 -11.74 2.41 -13.66
N GLU A 66 -10.40 2.43 -13.61
CA GLU A 66 -9.62 1.40 -12.92
C GLU A 66 -9.89 1.38 -11.41
N TYR A 67 -9.96 2.55 -10.78
CA TYR A 67 -10.34 2.64 -9.36
C TYR A 67 -11.79 2.20 -9.14
N GLU A 68 -12.72 2.58 -10.01
CA GLU A 68 -14.10 2.11 -9.94
C GLU A 68 -14.18 0.58 -10.08
N HIS A 69 -13.38 0.00 -10.98
CA HIS A 69 -13.25 -1.44 -11.14
C HIS A 69 -12.74 -2.11 -9.85
N ILE A 70 -11.63 -1.63 -9.28
CA ILE A 70 -11.01 -2.18 -8.06
C ILE A 70 -12.00 -2.22 -6.89
N TYR A 71 -12.81 -1.18 -6.71
CA TYR A 71 -13.63 -1.02 -5.50
C TYR A 71 -15.10 -1.39 -5.64
N PHE A 72 -15.70 -1.32 -6.83
CA PHE A 72 -17.14 -1.54 -7.03
C PHE A 72 -17.48 -2.76 -7.88
N THR A 73 -16.47 -3.54 -8.29
CA THR A 73 -16.68 -4.81 -8.98
C THR A 73 -16.06 -5.96 -8.21
N LYS A 74 -16.52 -7.18 -8.48
CA LYS A 74 -15.87 -8.38 -7.95
C LYS A 74 -14.57 -8.63 -8.73
N ASN A 75 -13.44 -8.38 -8.08
CA ASN A 75 -12.11 -8.62 -8.60
C ASN A 75 -11.18 -9.12 -7.48
N ASN A 76 -9.92 -9.40 -7.81
CA ASN A 76 -8.90 -9.89 -6.88
C ASN A 76 -7.67 -8.95 -6.85
N TYR A 77 -7.86 -7.64 -7.05
CA TYR A 77 -6.77 -6.69 -7.10
C TYR A 77 -5.97 -6.67 -5.80
N TRP A 78 -6.64 -6.48 -4.66
CA TRP A 78 -5.96 -6.42 -3.36
C TRP A 78 -5.33 -7.75 -2.95
N ASP A 79 -5.97 -8.88 -3.28
CA ASP A 79 -5.40 -10.21 -3.06
C ASP A 79 -4.07 -10.38 -3.82
N LYS A 80 -4.02 -9.93 -5.09
CA LYS A 80 -2.80 -9.95 -5.89
C LYS A 80 -1.72 -9.02 -5.36
N VAL A 81 -2.09 -7.82 -4.90
CA VAL A 81 -1.13 -6.87 -4.31
C VAL A 81 -0.58 -7.42 -2.99
N GLU A 82 -1.41 -8.07 -2.18
CA GLU A 82 -0.98 -8.75 -0.96
C GLU A 82 0.03 -9.86 -1.27
N GLU A 83 -0.30 -10.78 -2.17
CA GLU A 83 0.59 -11.85 -2.63
C GLU A 83 1.92 -11.29 -3.18
N GLU A 84 1.85 -10.21 -3.96
CA GLU A 84 3.05 -9.56 -4.51
C GLU A 84 3.94 -8.95 -3.41
N ILE A 85 3.34 -8.31 -2.40
CA ILE A 85 4.07 -7.76 -1.24
C ILE A 85 4.73 -8.89 -0.45
N GLU A 86 4.03 -9.98 -0.18
CA GLU A 86 4.56 -11.13 0.54
C GLU A 86 5.79 -11.70 -0.16
N LEU A 87 5.64 -12.03 -1.45
CA LEU A 87 6.73 -12.61 -2.27
C LEU A 87 7.95 -11.67 -2.31
N PHE A 88 7.73 -10.38 -2.54
CA PHE A 88 8.82 -9.41 -2.60
C PHE A 88 9.52 -9.24 -1.24
N CYS A 89 8.77 -9.19 -0.14
CA CYS A 89 9.38 -9.05 1.19
C CYS A 89 10.18 -10.29 1.60
N ILE A 90 9.70 -11.49 1.24
CA ILE A 90 10.43 -12.76 1.42
C ILE A 90 11.73 -12.73 0.61
N GLU A 91 11.66 -12.36 -0.68
CA GLU A 91 12.83 -12.25 -1.56
C GLU A 91 13.87 -11.25 -1.01
N GLN A 92 13.40 -10.09 -0.53
CA GLN A 92 14.27 -9.05 0.04
C GLN A 92 14.73 -9.35 1.47
N LYS A 93 14.26 -10.44 2.09
CA LYS A 93 14.56 -10.85 3.47
C LYS A 93 14.27 -9.74 4.50
N VAL A 94 13.12 -9.09 4.37
CA VAL A 94 12.64 -8.05 5.30
C VAL A 94 11.44 -8.56 6.11
N ASN A 95 11.33 -8.14 7.37
CA ASN A 95 10.13 -8.44 8.17
C ASN A 95 8.98 -7.55 7.73
N PHE A 96 7.77 -8.10 7.68
CA PHE A 96 6.59 -7.36 7.25
C PHE A 96 5.30 -7.77 7.98
N ARG A 97 4.28 -6.90 7.90
CA ARG A 97 2.89 -7.14 8.30
C ARG A 97 1.95 -6.44 7.32
N ILE A 98 0.88 -7.12 6.91
CA ILE A 98 -0.10 -6.58 5.97
C ILE A 98 -1.44 -6.39 6.71
N TYR A 99 -2.05 -5.23 6.49
CA TYR A 99 -3.32 -4.81 7.10
C TYR A 99 -4.33 -4.47 6.00
N PHE A 100 -4.59 -5.40 5.07
CA PHE A 100 -5.46 -5.16 3.91
C PHE A 100 -6.95 -5.38 4.18
N HIS A 101 -7.30 -5.76 5.41
CA HIS A 101 -8.67 -6.09 5.78
C HIS A 101 -9.11 -5.30 7.02
N HIS A 102 -9.86 -4.22 6.78
CA HIS A 102 -10.53 -3.43 7.82
C HIS A 102 -12.04 -3.68 7.87
N GLY A 103 -12.48 -4.91 7.61
CA GLY A 103 -13.88 -5.30 7.78
C GLY A 103 -14.22 -6.66 7.18
N LYS A 104 -14.20 -7.70 8.02
CA LYS A 104 -15.28 -8.68 8.06
C LYS A 104 -15.98 -8.53 9.39
#